data_AF-A0AAN8XI53-F1
#
_entry.id   AF-A0AAN8XI53-F1
#
_cell.length_a   1.000
_cell.length_b   1.000
_cell.length_c   1.000
_cell.angle_alpha   90.00
_cell.angle_beta   90.00
_cell.angle_gamma   90.00
#
_symmetry.space_group_name_H-M   'P 1'
#
loop_
_entity.id
_entity.type
_entity.pdbx_description
1 polymer ?
#
loop_
_entity_poly.entity_id
_entity_poly.type
_entity_poly.pdbx_seq_one_letter_code
_entity_poly.pdbx_strand_id
1 'polypeptide(L)'
;MSEEYLLDDFCGGPFWDYNLTWNTTFPDFTPCFERTVLLWVPCAYLWVFAALEVGYLKRSLDRLVPWSWVNISKMIVSLLVLVLVAIDFFYAVQRSSSGEEVFGVDYAAPAILFFTVFLQLIFVFFEKKRGIQSSGYLFLFWLMLVLCSIPEYRTWFINISDDPDSTDTVGFVLYMIYFPLIVVMLVLNCFADATPEYVHFSRGERPCPETSASYFSRIMFAWLDPLIWRGYRQPLEQKNLWNLSYENASHYVVSVWDNHYKKYMAKNEKKTSTNTWADQTNNANHIEMSEKTENTSKKKVKISILPTMLRTYGPAFSFGAFLKLIYDLLQFVSPLILSSLISFTENVNGNEPEWHGYFYASIMFASAQLQSFILGQYFMKMFLVGLRIRTGVISAVYRKALKISNSARKESTVGEIVNLMSVDAQRFMDLTTYLNMIWSAPLQIALCLVLLFRQLGPSVLAGLGVLIVLIPVNGFIANKTKILQISQMKCKDKRVKLMNEILNGIKVKSCCIIMN
;
A
#
# COMPACT_ATOMS: atom_id res chain seq x y z
N MET A 1 -30.56 -7.48 -21.36
CA MET A 1 -31.77 -8.29 -21.54
C MET A 1 -31.53 -9.64 -22.21
N SER A 2 -30.33 -9.99 -22.69
CA SER A 2 -29.99 -11.36 -23.13
C SER A 2 -29.03 -12.09 -22.17
N GLU A 3 -28.20 -11.36 -21.43
CA GLU A 3 -27.24 -11.93 -20.46
C GLU A 3 -27.91 -12.41 -19.17
N GLU A 4 -28.98 -11.74 -18.73
CA GLU A 4 -29.73 -12.06 -17.50
C GLU A 4 -30.43 -13.42 -17.63
N TYR A 5 -31.14 -13.66 -18.74
CA TYR A 5 -31.75 -14.95 -19.04
C TYR A 5 -30.73 -16.10 -19.17
N LEU A 6 -29.51 -15.80 -19.64
CA LEU A 6 -28.47 -16.83 -19.78
C LEU A 6 -27.94 -17.28 -18.42
N LEU A 7 -27.80 -16.36 -17.47
CA LEU A 7 -27.43 -16.67 -16.09
C LEU A 7 -28.58 -17.34 -15.34
N ASP A 8 -29.83 -16.92 -15.59
CA ASP A 8 -31.01 -17.53 -15.00
C ASP A 8 -31.15 -19.00 -15.43
N ASP A 9 -30.97 -19.29 -16.73
CA ASP A 9 -30.96 -20.65 -17.28
C ASP A 9 -29.78 -21.48 -16.75
N PHE A 10 -28.62 -20.85 -16.53
CA PHE A 10 -27.44 -21.50 -15.97
C PHE A 10 -27.63 -21.92 -14.51
N CYS A 11 -28.39 -21.13 -13.76
CA CYS A 11 -28.68 -21.31 -12.34
C CYS A 11 -29.98 -22.09 -12.06
N GLY A 12 -30.90 -22.17 -13.01
CA GLY A 12 -32.23 -22.73 -12.79
C GLY A 12 -33.18 -21.85 -12.00
N GLY A 13 -32.86 -20.55 -11.87
CA GLY A 13 -33.59 -19.60 -11.04
C GLY A 13 -33.06 -18.18 -11.23
N PRO A 14 -33.74 -17.15 -10.69
CA PRO A 14 -33.37 -15.77 -10.92
C PRO A 14 -31.98 -15.47 -10.35
N PHE A 15 -31.11 -14.87 -11.18
CA PHE A 15 -29.77 -14.46 -10.80
C PHE A 15 -29.80 -13.38 -9.72
N TRP A 16 -30.72 -12.43 -9.81
CA TRP A 16 -30.88 -11.37 -8.81
C TRP A 16 -32.35 -11.05 -8.61
N ASP A 17 -32.81 -11.06 -7.36
CA ASP A 17 -34.17 -10.65 -7.00
C ASP A 17 -34.14 -9.53 -5.96
N TYR A 18 -34.54 -8.33 -6.39
CA TYR A 18 -34.66 -7.14 -5.54
C TYR A 18 -35.69 -7.31 -4.42
N ASN A 19 -36.74 -8.09 -4.67
CA ASN A 19 -37.77 -8.35 -3.68
C ASN A 19 -37.35 -9.37 -2.63
N LEU A 20 -36.24 -10.10 -2.84
CA LEU A 20 -35.65 -11.01 -1.85
C LEU A 20 -34.49 -10.32 -1.10
N THR A 21 -33.65 -9.59 -1.83
CA THR A 21 -32.44 -8.95 -1.29
C THR A 21 -32.68 -7.62 -0.58
N TRP A 22 -33.61 -6.79 -1.07
CA TRP A 22 -33.74 -5.40 -0.63
C TRP A 22 -35.11 -5.06 -0.05
N ASN A 23 -36.20 -5.47 -0.70
CA ASN A 23 -37.57 -5.15 -0.24
C ASN A 23 -38.14 -6.19 0.75
N THR A 24 -37.32 -6.68 1.69
CA THR A 24 -37.72 -7.69 2.70
C THR A 24 -37.33 -7.30 4.11
N THR A 25 -38.01 -7.86 5.11
CA THR A 25 -37.59 -7.75 6.52
C THR A 25 -36.36 -8.60 6.84
N PHE A 26 -36.14 -9.68 6.07
CA PHE A 26 -35.00 -10.58 6.20
C PHE A 26 -34.29 -10.66 4.84
N PRO A 27 -33.21 -9.89 4.63
CA PRO A 27 -32.52 -9.86 3.36
C PRO A 27 -31.82 -11.20 3.12
N ASP A 28 -32.02 -11.75 1.93
CA ASP A 28 -31.31 -12.94 1.49
C ASP A 28 -30.85 -12.79 0.04
N PHE A 29 -29.71 -13.38 -0.27
CA PHE A 29 -29.26 -13.44 -1.66
C PHE A 29 -29.92 -14.61 -2.36
N THR A 30 -30.05 -14.52 -3.69
CA THR A 30 -30.50 -15.67 -4.47
C THR A 30 -29.43 -16.77 -4.39
N PRO A 31 -29.80 -18.06 -4.35
CA PRO A 31 -28.83 -19.16 -4.34
C PRO A 31 -27.84 -19.11 -5.52
N CYS A 32 -28.32 -18.59 -6.65
CA CYS A 32 -27.50 -18.34 -7.84
C CYS A 32 -26.41 -17.29 -7.58
N PHE A 33 -26.72 -16.14 -6.95
CA PHE A 33 -25.75 -15.09 -6.66
C PHE A 33 -24.68 -15.54 -5.65
N GLU A 34 -25.09 -16.35 -4.65
CA GLU A 34 -24.19 -16.92 -3.65
C GLU A 34 -23.17 -17.87 -4.29
N ARG A 35 -23.65 -18.83 -5.07
CA ARG A 35 -22.78 -19.84 -5.72
C ARG A 35 -21.98 -19.31 -6.91
N THR A 36 -22.34 -18.14 -7.43
CA THR A 36 -21.61 -17.48 -8.53
C THR A 36 -20.76 -16.33 -8.02
N VAL A 37 -21.30 -15.12 -7.87
CA VAL A 37 -20.53 -13.89 -7.63
C VAL A 37 -19.74 -13.97 -6.32
N LEU A 38 -20.36 -14.39 -5.22
CA LEU A 38 -19.70 -14.44 -3.92
C LEU A 38 -18.55 -15.46 -3.90
N LEU A 39 -18.67 -16.57 -4.61
CA LEU A 39 -17.60 -17.56 -4.74
C LEU A 39 -16.53 -17.14 -5.78
N TRP A 40 -16.95 -16.59 -6.91
CA TRP A 40 -16.08 -16.29 -8.04
C TRP A 40 -15.22 -15.06 -7.79
N VAL A 41 -15.66 -14.09 -6.99
CA VAL A 41 -14.85 -12.89 -6.69
C VAL A 41 -13.54 -13.23 -5.97
N PRO A 42 -13.53 -13.99 -4.85
CA PRO A 42 -12.30 -14.48 -4.23
C PRO A 42 -11.47 -15.37 -5.16
N CYS A 43 -12.11 -16.24 -5.94
CA CYS A 43 -11.40 -17.10 -6.89
C CYS A 43 -10.70 -16.26 -7.98
N ALA A 44 -11.42 -15.34 -8.62
CA ALA A 44 -10.89 -14.44 -9.64
C ALA A 44 -9.72 -13.60 -9.11
N TYR A 45 -9.80 -13.11 -7.85
CA TYR A 45 -8.69 -12.44 -7.20
C TYR A 45 -7.42 -13.31 -7.20
N LEU A 46 -7.53 -14.57 -6.78
CA LEU A 46 -6.40 -15.48 -6.77
C LEU A 46 -5.83 -15.65 -8.20
N TRP A 47 -6.67 -15.94 -9.18
CA TRP A 47 -6.21 -16.21 -10.54
C TRP A 47 -5.60 -14.99 -11.25
N VAL A 48 -6.20 -13.81 -11.11
CA VAL A 48 -5.71 -12.57 -11.75
C VAL A 48 -4.34 -12.15 -11.19
N PHE A 49 -4.16 -12.25 -9.87
CA PHE A 49 -2.92 -11.84 -9.21
C PHE A 49 -1.84 -12.94 -9.18
N ALA A 50 -2.16 -14.16 -9.62
CA ALA A 50 -1.23 -15.30 -9.64
C ALA A 50 0.09 -15.01 -10.39
N ALA A 51 0.01 -14.35 -11.56
CA ALA A 51 1.20 -14.04 -12.36
C ALA A 51 2.15 -13.06 -11.65
N LEU A 52 1.60 -12.10 -10.92
CA LEU A 52 2.36 -11.14 -10.13
C LEU A 52 3.04 -11.84 -8.95
N GLU A 53 2.33 -12.75 -8.27
CA GLU A 53 2.89 -13.54 -7.17
C GLU A 53 4.01 -14.47 -7.64
N VAL A 54 3.85 -15.14 -8.78
CA VAL A 54 4.93 -15.93 -9.40
C VAL A 54 6.16 -15.05 -9.70
N GLY A 55 5.94 -13.80 -10.14
CA GLY A 55 7.01 -12.82 -10.33
C GLY A 55 7.73 -12.46 -9.04
N TYR A 56 6.98 -12.30 -7.94
CA TYR A 56 7.51 -12.03 -6.61
C TYR A 56 8.30 -13.24 -6.06
N LEU A 57 7.72 -14.44 -6.10
CA LEU A 57 8.35 -15.72 -5.73
C LEU A 57 9.65 -15.97 -6.48
N LYS A 58 9.71 -15.66 -7.78
CA LYS A 58 10.93 -15.82 -8.59
C LYS A 58 12.08 -14.92 -8.12
N ARG A 59 11.76 -13.73 -7.58
CA ARG A 59 12.74 -12.76 -7.06
C ARG A 59 13.18 -13.06 -5.62
N SER A 60 12.47 -13.93 -4.88
CA SER A 60 12.88 -14.33 -3.54
C SER A 60 14.26 -14.99 -3.55
N LEU A 61 15.12 -14.54 -2.64
CA LEU A 61 16.50 -14.98 -2.48
C LEU A 61 16.63 -16.06 -1.40
N ASP A 62 15.78 -16.02 -0.38
CA ASP A 62 15.75 -17.01 0.71
C ASP A 62 15.19 -18.35 0.20
N ARG A 63 15.55 -19.45 0.88
CA ARG A 63 15.15 -20.80 0.47
C ARG A 63 14.78 -21.66 1.66
N LEU A 64 13.80 -22.54 1.41
CA LEU A 64 13.41 -23.66 2.26
C LEU A 64 12.98 -23.22 3.67
N VAL A 65 11.67 -23.08 3.87
CA VAL A 65 11.08 -23.03 5.21
C VAL A 65 11.02 -24.46 5.77
N PRO A 66 11.53 -24.71 6.98
CA PRO A 66 11.43 -26.02 7.63
C PRO A 66 9.97 -26.37 7.92
N TRP A 67 9.71 -27.65 8.18
CA TRP A 67 8.38 -28.09 8.55
C TRP A 67 8.02 -27.55 9.94
N SER A 68 7.10 -26.59 9.97
CA SER A 68 6.49 -26.07 11.19
C SER A 68 5.09 -26.65 11.34
N TRP A 69 4.57 -26.66 12.57
CA TRP A 69 3.19 -27.06 12.81
C TRP A 69 2.19 -26.21 12.02
N VAL A 70 2.43 -24.90 11.87
CA VAL A 70 1.57 -23.99 11.08
C VAL A 70 1.52 -24.40 9.60
N ASN A 71 2.68 -24.68 8.99
CA ASN A 71 2.75 -25.07 7.59
C ASN A 71 2.15 -26.47 7.35
N ILE A 72 2.40 -27.42 8.25
CA ILE A 72 1.77 -28.74 8.21
C ILE A 72 0.25 -28.61 8.28
N SER A 73 -0.26 -27.82 9.23
CA SER A 73 -1.69 -27.57 9.39
C SER A 73 -2.29 -26.90 8.15
N LYS A 74 -1.62 -25.90 7.55
CA LYS A 74 -2.06 -25.29 6.27
C LYS A 74 -2.13 -26.34 5.15
N MET A 75 -1.16 -27.24 5.03
CA MET A 75 -1.20 -28.29 4.00
C MET A 75 -2.34 -29.29 4.23
N ILE A 76 -2.52 -29.74 5.47
CA ILE A 76 -3.58 -30.71 5.84
C ILE A 76 -4.96 -30.11 5.61
N VAL A 77 -5.21 -28.89 6.12
CA VAL A 77 -6.51 -28.24 5.95
C VAL A 77 -6.79 -27.94 4.48
N SER A 78 -5.78 -27.55 3.68
CA SER A 78 -5.95 -27.31 2.24
C SER A 78 -6.37 -28.60 1.53
N LEU A 79 -5.75 -29.73 1.90
CA LEU A 79 -6.10 -31.04 1.34
C LEU A 79 -7.51 -31.48 1.77
N LEU A 80 -7.90 -31.26 3.02
CA LEU A 80 -9.26 -31.55 3.50
C LEU A 80 -10.31 -30.75 2.74
N VAL A 81 -10.08 -29.44 2.54
CA VAL A 81 -10.97 -28.59 1.73
C VAL A 81 -11.02 -29.09 0.29
N LEU A 82 -9.88 -29.42 -0.32
CA LEU A 82 -9.83 -29.96 -1.69
C LEU A 82 -10.64 -31.25 -1.84
N VAL A 83 -10.56 -32.15 -0.85
CA VAL A 83 -11.33 -33.41 -0.83
C VAL A 83 -12.82 -33.13 -0.67
N LEU A 84 -13.23 -32.21 0.21
CA LEU A 84 -14.64 -31.86 0.37
C LEU A 84 -15.24 -31.25 -0.90
N VAL A 85 -14.51 -30.36 -1.57
CA VAL A 85 -14.96 -29.76 -2.83
C VAL A 85 -15.03 -30.81 -3.95
N ALA A 86 -14.13 -31.80 -3.95
CA ALA A 86 -14.24 -32.93 -4.89
C ALA A 86 -15.47 -33.79 -4.59
N ILE A 87 -15.76 -34.08 -3.32
CA ILE A 87 -16.96 -34.82 -2.91
C ILE A 87 -18.22 -34.07 -3.35
N ASP A 88 -18.27 -32.75 -3.16
CA ASP A 88 -19.38 -31.90 -3.59
C ASP A 88 -19.60 -31.94 -5.11
N PHE A 89 -18.52 -31.87 -5.90
CA PHE A 89 -18.61 -32.05 -7.35
C PHE A 89 -19.13 -33.44 -7.76
N PHE A 90 -18.60 -34.51 -7.15
CA PHE A 90 -19.06 -35.87 -7.45
C PHE A 90 -20.51 -36.11 -7.01
N TYR A 91 -20.92 -35.48 -5.91
CA TYR A 91 -22.29 -35.51 -5.43
C TYR A 91 -23.25 -34.86 -6.43
N ALA A 92 -22.89 -33.69 -6.99
CA ALA A 92 -23.67 -33.05 -8.05
C ALA A 92 -23.79 -33.94 -9.31
N VAL A 93 -22.71 -34.62 -9.71
CA VAL A 93 -22.72 -35.58 -10.83
C VAL A 93 -23.60 -36.79 -10.54
N GLN A 94 -23.54 -37.35 -9.33
CA GLN A 94 -24.35 -38.49 -8.93
C GLN A 94 -25.84 -38.13 -8.89
N ARG A 95 -26.18 -36.91 -8.45
CA ARG A 95 -27.54 -36.40 -8.42
C ARG A 95 -28.13 -36.31 -9.82
N SER A 96 -27.38 -35.78 -10.78
CA SER A 96 -27.82 -35.75 -12.18
C SER A 96 -27.91 -37.14 -12.81
N SER A 97 -26.99 -38.05 -12.49
CA SER A 97 -27.09 -39.45 -12.95
C SER A 97 -28.31 -40.18 -12.39
N SER A 98 -28.83 -39.76 -11.25
CA SER A 98 -30.05 -40.30 -10.62
C SER A 98 -31.33 -39.72 -11.24
N GLY A 99 -31.21 -38.79 -12.20
CA GLY A 99 -32.34 -38.20 -12.92
C GLY A 99 -32.95 -36.96 -12.25
N GLU A 100 -32.29 -36.40 -11.24
CA GLU A 100 -32.70 -35.11 -10.66
C GLU A 100 -32.24 -33.93 -11.53
N GLU A 101 -33.02 -32.86 -11.53
CA GLU A 101 -32.64 -31.61 -12.21
C GLU A 101 -31.47 -30.96 -11.47
N VAL A 102 -30.34 -30.81 -12.17
CA VAL A 102 -29.10 -30.19 -11.69
C VAL A 102 -28.69 -29.13 -12.70
N PHE A 103 -28.38 -27.93 -12.23
CA PHE A 103 -28.08 -26.79 -13.09
C PHE A 103 -26.57 -26.63 -13.32
N GLY A 104 -26.20 -25.81 -14.30
CA GLY A 104 -24.79 -25.60 -14.68
C GLY A 104 -23.92 -25.05 -13.55
N VAL A 105 -24.50 -24.23 -12.67
CA VAL A 105 -23.82 -23.69 -11.47
C VAL A 105 -23.33 -24.78 -10.53
N ASP A 106 -24.14 -25.81 -10.32
CA ASP A 106 -23.85 -26.89 -9.35
C ASP A 106 -22.61 -27.70 -9.76
N TYR A 107 -22.25 -27.67 -11.04
CA TYR A 107 -20.98 -28.21 -11.54
C TYR A 107 -19.85 -27.19 -11.53
N ALA A 108 -20.14 -25.96 -11.99
CA ALA A 108 -19.12 -24.95 -12.21
C ALA A 108 -18.54 -24.38 -10.90
N ALA A 109 -19.39 -24.13 -9.90
CA ALA A 109 -18.99 -23.58 -8.61
C ALA A 109 -17.94 -24.46 -7.90
N PRO A 110 -18.21 -25.76 -7.61
CA PRO A 110 -17.21 -26.63 -7.00
C PRO A 110 -16.02 -26.89 -7.90
N ALA A 111 -16.18 -26.94 -9.23
CA ALA A 111 -15.05 -27.09 -10.15
C ALA A 111 -14.08 -25.89 -10.09
N ILE A 112 -14.59 -24.66 -10.14
CA ILE A 112 -13.79 -23.44 -10.04
C ILE A 112 -13.09 -23.37 -8.69
N LEU A 113 -13.82 -23.69 -7.60
CA LEU A 113 -13.25 -23.71 -6.26
C LEU A 113 -12.16 -24.79 -6.14
N PHE A 114 -12.36 -25.98 -6.71
CA PHE A 114 -11.38 -27.07 -6.70
C PHE A 114 -10.06 -26.62 -7.35
N PHE A 115 -10.12 -26.07 -8.56
CA PHE A 115 -8.91 -25.59 -9.24
C PHE A 115 -8.26 -24.41 -8.50
N THR A 116 -9.06 -23.56 -7.85
CA THR A 116 -8.56 -22.44 -7.04
C THR A 116 -7.83 -22.91 -5.79
N VAL A 117 -8.40 -23.85 -5.03
CA VAL A 117 -7.78 -24.44 -3.83
C VAL A 117 -6.55 -25.26 -4.23
N PHE A 118 -6.60 -25.97 -5.36
CA PHE A 118 -5.43 -26.66 -5.89
C PHE A 118 -4.29 -25.70 -6.24
N LEU A 119 -4.60 -24.57 -6.89
CA LEU A 119 -3.63 -23.52 -7.17
C LEU A 119 -3.08 -22.89 -5.87
N GLN A 120 -3.92 -22.66 -4.87
CA GLN A 120 -3.50 -22.20 -3.54
C GLN A 120 -2.54 -23.20 -2.88
N LEU A 121 -2.81 -24.49 -2.94
CA LEU A 121 -1.93 -25.54 -2.40
C LEU A 121 -0.56 -25.53 -3.09
N ILE A 122 -0.54 -25.34 -4.41
CA ILE A 122 0.69 -25.15 -5.20
C ILE A 122 1.46 -23.92 -4.70
N PHE A 123 0.77 -22.81 -4.43
CA PHE A 123 1.40 -21.61 -3.89
C PHE A 123 2.00 -21.82 -2.50
N VAL A 124 1.29 -22.46 -1.56
CA VAL A 124 1.85 -22.80 -0.24
C VAL A 124 3.13 -23.62 -0.37
N PHE A 125 3.15 -24.60 -1.28
CA PHE A 125 4.33 -25.40 -1.55
C PHE A 125 5.49 -24.57 -2.13
N PHE A 126 5.22 -23.69 -3.10
CA PHE A 126 6.25 -22.83 -3.69
C PHE A 126 6.77 -21.76 -2.73
N GLU A 127 5.90 -21.16 -1.90
CA GLU A 127 6.26 -20.20 -0.86
C GLU A 127 7.22 -20.84 0.15
N LYS A 128 6.90 -22.05 0.61
CA LYS A 128 7.81 -22.87 1.44
C LYS A 128 9.16 -23.08 0.76
N LYS A 129 9.18 -23.47 -0.52
CA LYS A 129 10.42 -23.73 -1.28
C LYS A 129 11.24 -22.44 -1.48
N ARG A 130 10.57 -21.30 -1.65
CA ARG A 130 11.13 -19.96 -1.90
C ARG A 130 11.37 -19.15 -0.62
N GLY A 131 11.26 -19.77 0.56
CA GLY A 131 11.63 -19.13 1.83
C GLY A 131 10.69 -18.01 2.28
N ILE A 132 9.47 -17.93 1.75
CA ILE A 132 8.49 -16.89 2.12
C ILE A 132 7.74 -17.37 3.37
N GLN A 133 7.81 -16.57 4.45
CA GLN A 133 7.25 -16.94 5.76
C GLN A 133 5.75 -16.61 5.92
N SER A 134 5.25 -15.63 5.18
CA SER A 134 3.85 -15.23 5.21
C SER A 134 3.53 -14.44 3.94
N SER A 135 2.48 -14.84 3.25
CA SER A 135 2.01 -14.24 2.01
C SER A 135 0.75 -13.42 2.24
N GLY A 136 0.80 -12.15 1.83
CA GLY A 136 -0.38 -11.29 1.87
C GLY A 136 -1.44 -11.69 0.84
N TYR A 137 -0.99 -12.25 -0.29
CA TYR A 137 -1.84 -12.76 -1.35
C TYR A 137 -2.78 -13.88 -0.86
N LEU A 138 -2.25 -14.92 -0.18
CA LEU A 138 -3.08 -15.99 0.36
C LEU A 138 -3.95 -15.52 1.53
N PHE A 139 -3.42 -14.65 2.40
CA PHE A 139 -4.21 -14.07 3.49
C PHE A 139 -5.43 -13.30 2.98
N LEU A 140 -5.26 -12.44 1.97
CA LEU A 140 -6.36 -11.67 1.39
C LEU A 140 -7.38 -12.57 0.68
N PHE A 141 -6.92 -13.63 0.00
CA PHE A 141 -7.82 -14.62 -0.59
C PHE A 141 -8.72 -15.29 0.47
N TRP A 142 -8.13 -15.84 1.53
CA TRP A 142 -8.91 -16.50 2.59
C TRP A 142 -9.82 -15.52 3.33
N LEU A 143 -9.39 -14.27 3.52
CA LEU A 143 -10.21 -13.23 4.12
C LEU A 143 -11.44 -12.93 3.25
N MET A 144 -11.24 -12.73 1.94
CA MET A 144 -12.34 -12.49 1.00
C MET A 144 -13.27 -13.69 0.90
N LEU A 145 -12.73 -14.90 0.83
CA LEU A 145 -13.52 -16.13 0.75
C LEU A 145 -14.40 -16.31 1.99
N VAL A 146 -13.85 -16.16 3.20
CA VAL A 146 -14.65 -16.24 4.44
C VAL A 146 -15.74 -15.17 4.45
N LEU A 147 -15.41 -13.91 4.13
CA LEU A 147 -16.40 -12.82 4.13
C LEU A 147 -17.52 -13.06 3.13
N CYS A 148 -17.20 -13.57 1.93
CA CYS A 148 -18.18 -13.88 0.90
C CYS A 148 -18.97 -15.18 1.16
N SER A 149 -18.46 -16.12 1.97
CA SER A 149 -19.15 -17.36 2.31
C SER A 149 -20.09 -17.26 3.53
N ILE A 150 -20.07 -16.14 4.27
CA ILE A 150 -20.98 -15.91 5.41
C ILE A 150 -22.47 -15.90 5.00
N PRO A 151 -22.89 -15.22 3.91
CA PRO A 151 -24.29 -15.24 3.48
C PRO A 151 -24.77 -16.66 3.17
N GLU A 152 -24.04 -17.39 2.34
CA GLU A 152 -24.38 -18.78 1.98
C GLU A 152 -24.47 -19.70 3.22
N TYR A 153 -23.59 -19.50 4.22
CA TYR A 153 -23.66 -20.24 5.48
C TYR A 153 -24.96 -19.97 6.25
N ARG A 154 -25.42 -18.72 6.27
CA ARG A 154 -26.69 -18.33 6.88
C ARG A 154 -27.86 -18.96 6.11
N THR A 155 -27.84 -18.90 4.78
CA THR A 155 -28.89 -19.44 3.90
C THR A 155 -29.10 -20.94 4.13
N TRP A 156 -28.02 -21.72 4.16
CA TRP A 156 -28.08 -23.14 4.50
C TRP A 156 -28.68 -23.42 5.89
N PHE A 157 -28.35 -22.59 6.88
CA PHE A 157 -28.87 -22.73 8.25
C PHE A 157 -30.36 -22.40 8.36
N ILE A 158 -30.85 -21.44 7.58
CA ILE A 158 -32.28 -21.08 7.55
C ILE A 158 -33.08 -22.16 6.84
N ASN A 159 -32.64 -22.61 5.66
CA ASN A 159 -33.37 -23.61 4.87
C ASN A 159 -33.63 -24.91 5.65
N ILE A 160 -32.63 -25.41 6.38
CA ILE A 160 -32.80 -26.62 7.21
C ILE A 160 -33.73 -26.41 8.42
N SER A 161 -33.83 -25.17 8.92
CA SER A 161 -34.70 -24.82 10.04
C SER A 161 -36.16 -24.70 9.60
N ASP A 162 -36.39 -24.13 8.41
CA ASP A 162 -37.72 -23.82 7.91
C ASP A 162 -38.37 -25.01 7.20
N ASP A 163 -37.60 -25.78 6.43
CA ASP A 163 -38.10 -26.96 5.73
C ASP A 163 -37.06 -28.10 5.68
N PRO A 164 -37.00 -28.93 6.72
CA PRO A 164 -36.01 -29.99 6.81
C PRO A 164 -36.25 -31.15 5.83
N ASP A 165 -37.49 -31.34 5.34
CA ASP A 165 -37.85 -32.47 4.49
C ASP A 165 -37.54 -32.22 3.01
N SER A 166 -37.55 -30.95 2.57
CA SER A 166 -37.19 -30.58 1.19
C SER A 166 -35.72 -30.18 1.01
N THR A 167 -35.00 -29.93 2.10
CA THR A 167 -33.61 -29.48 2.05
C THR A 167 -32.64 -30.63 1.76
N ASP A 168 -31.67 -30.36 0.89
CA ASP A 168 -30.55 -31.27 0.60
C ASP A 168 -29.65 -31.47 1.82
N THR A 169 -29.95 -32.53 2.60
CA THR A 169 -29.23 -32.87 3.83
C THR A 169 -27.74 -33.16 3.62
N VAL A 170 -27.37 -33.74 2.47
CA VAL A 170 -25.97 -34.07 2.18
C VAL A 170 -25.20 -32.80 1.84
N GLY A 171 -25.75 -31.95 0.97
CA GLY A 171 -25.17 -30.64 0.65
C GLY A 171 -24.99 -29.76 1.89
N PHE A 172 -25.99 -29.74 2.79
CA PHE A 172 -25.91 -29.04 4.07
C PHE A 172 -24.74 -29.53 4.93
N VAL A 173 -24.60 -30.85 5.13
CA VAL A 173 -23.51 -31.41 5.94
C VAL A 173 -22.14 -31.10 5.34
N LEU A 174 -21.99 -31.19 4.01
CA LEU A 174 -20.75 -30.85 3.32
C LEU A 174 -20.37 -29.38 3.56
N TYR A 175 -21.32 -28.47 3.42
CA TYR A 175 -21.08 -27.03 3.61
C TYR A 175 -20.78 -26.67 5.07
N MET A 176 -21.46 -27.32 6.03
CA MET A 176 -21.23 -27.14 7.47
C MET A 176 -19.84 -27.62 7.92
N ILE A 177 -19.22 -28.54 7.19
CA ILE A 177 -17.82 -28.94 7.43
C ILE A 177 -16.86 -28.00 6.68
N TYR A 178 -17.21 -27.60 5.46
CA TYR A 178 -16.40 -26.71 4.63
C TYR A 178 -16.18 -25.32 5.27
N PHE A 179 -17.24 -24.66 5.75
CA PHE A 179 -17.16 -23.30 6.27
C PHE A 179 -16.21 -23.13 7.47
N PRO A 180 -16.26 -23.99 8.52
CA PRO A 180 -15.28 -23.95 9.60
C PRO A 180 -13.84 -24.18 9.14
N LEU A 181 -13.61 -25.02 8.13
CA LEU A 181 -12.26 -25.28 7.61
C LEU A 181 -11.66 -24.04 6.94
N ILE A 182 -12.45 -23.29 6.16
CA ILE A 182 -11.96 -22.03 5.55
C ILE A 182 -11.70 -20.95 6.61
N VAL A 183 -12.48 -20.92 7.70
CA VAL A 183 -12.24 -20.03 8.85
C VAL A 183 -10.94 -20.42 9.57
N VAL A 184 -10.72 -21.71 9.80
CA VAL A 184 -9.45 -22.22 10.36
C VAL A 184 -8.28 -21.84 9.46
N MET A 185 -8.44 -21.88 8.13
CA MET A 185 -7.41 -21.41 7.21
C MET A 185 -7.08 -19.94 7.33
N LEU A 186 -8.10 -19.08 7.44
CA LEU A 186 -7.88 -17.66 7.67
C LEU A 186 -7.07 -17.43 8.96
N VAL A 187 -7.44 -18.12 10.04
CA VAL A 187 -6.73 -18.04 11.32
C VAL A 187 -5.28 -18.54 11.19
N LEU A 188 -5.04 -19.66 10.51
CA LEU A 188 -3.68 -20.16 10.29
C LEU A 188 -2.82 -19.19 9.47
N ASN A 189 -3.41 -18.42 8.56
CA ASN A 189 -2.70 -17.37 7.80
C ASN A 189 -2.44 -16.08 8.59
N CYS A 190 -3.08 -15.90 9.76
CA CYS A 190 -2.71 -14.84 10.71
C CYS A 190 -1.37 -15.11 11.42
N PHE A 191 -0.88 -16.35 11.40
CA PHE A 191 0.40 -16.75 12.00
C PHE A 191 1.50 -16.88 10.93
N ALA A 192 2.71 -16.47 11.30
CA ALA A 192 3.88 -16.59 10.43
C ALA A 192 4.45 -18.00 10.47
N ASP A 193 4.94 -18.48 9.32
CA ASP A 193 5.68 -19.73 9.26
C ASP A 193 7.11 -19.58 9.81
N ALA A 194 7.76 -20.72 10.06
CA ALA A 194 9.11 -20.76 10.61
C ALA A 194 10.13 -19.99 9.74
N THR A 195 11.24 -19.61 10.34
CA THR A 195 12.32 -18.93 9.60
C THR A 195 12.96 -19.86 8.57
N PRO A 196 13.30 -19.35 7.37
CA PRO A 196 13.93 -20.17 6.34
C PRO A 196 15.32 -20.64 6.77
N GLU A 197 15.67 -21.86 6.38
CA GLU A 197 16.95 -22.50 6.71
C GLU A 197 18.11 -21.85 5.97
N TYR A 198 17.89 -21.48 4.70
CA TYR A 198 18.88 -20.79 3.89
C TYR A 198 18.46 -19.34 3.69
N VAL A 199 19.13 -18.47 4.44
CA VAL A 199 19.00 -17.02 4.28
C VAL A 199 20.15 -16.51 3.42
N HIS A 200 19.85 -15.80 2.33
CA HIS A 200 20.91 -15.35 1.42
C HIS A 200 21.81 -14.28 2.06
N PHE A 201 21.23 -13.43 2.90
CA PHE A 201 21.95 -12.37 3.62
C PHE A 201 21.84 -12.56 5.13
N SER A 202 22.97 -12.46 5.84
CA SER A 202 22.97 -12.53 7.30
C SER A 202 22.10 -11.42 7.89
N ARG A 203 21.12 -11.80 8.71
CA ARG A 203 20.19 -10.87 9.38
C ARG A 203 20.76 -10.28 10.69
N GLY A 204 22.02 -10.62 11.02
CA GLY A 204 22.72 -10.20 12.24
C GLY A 204 22.12 -10.81 13.52
N GLU A 205 22.67 -10.42 14.68
CA GLU A 205 22.26 -10.98 15.98
C GLU A 205 20.83 -10.65 16.39
N ARG A 206 20.32 -9.46 16.01
CA ARG A 206 18.97 -8.98 16.33
C ARG A 206 18.24 -8.57 15.06
N PRO A 207 17.67 -9.52 14.30
CA PRO A 207 16.99 -9.23 13.05
C PRO A 207 15.72 -8.39 13.28
N CYS A 208 15.32 -7.61 12.27
CA CYS A 208 14.05 -6.87 12.30
C CYS A 208 12.85 -7.85 12.33
N PRO A 209 11.97 -7.79 13.35
CA PRO A 209 10.80 -8.67 13.46
C PRO A 209 9.80 -8.53 12.33
N GLU A 210 9.76 -7.37 11.64
CA GLU A 210 8.92 -7.15 10.46
C GLU A 210 9.11 -8.25 9.41
N THR A 211 10.35 -8.72 9.21
CA THR A 211 10.68 -9.74 8.21
C THR A 211 10.09 -11.11 8.53
N SER A 212 10.00 -11.46 9.83
CA SER A 212 9.41 -12.71 10.31
C SER A 212 7.95 -12.59 10.73
N ALA A 213 7.39 -11.38 10.76
CA ALA A 213 6.02 -11.13 11.17
C ALA A 213 5.02 -11.66 10.12
N SER A 214 3.85 -12.08 10.60
CA SER A 214 2.75 -12.46 9.72
C SER A 214 2.22 -11.24 8.97
N TYR A 215 1.56 -11.48 7.83
CA TYR A 215 0.99 -10.40 7.05
C TYR A 215 -0.02 -9.58 7.85
N PHE A 216 -0.85 -10.23 8.67
CA PHE A 216 -1.75 -9.56 9.61
C PHE A 216 -1.00 -8.65 10.60
N SER A 217 0.07 -9.16 11.22
CA SER A 217 0.91 -8.38 12.13
C SER A 217 1.61 -7.20 11.44
N ARG A 218 1.99 -7.33 10.15
CA ARG A 218 2.53 -6.23 9.35
C ARG A 218 1.50 -5.16 9.04
N ILE A 219 0.23 -5.54 8.78
CA ILE A 219 -0.86 -4.58 8.54
C ILE A 219 -1.15 -3.77 9.80
N MET A 220 -1.28 -4.47 10.94
CA MET A 220 -1.61 -3.86 12.24
C MET A 220 -0.41 -3.18 12.92
N PHE A 221 0.79 -3.32 12.37
CA PHE A 221 2.06 -2.92 13.01
C PHE A 221 2.33 -3.58 14.37
N ALA A 222 1.68 -4.70 14.68
CA ALA A 222 1.78 -5.38 15.97
C ALA A 222 3.19 -5.91 16.27
N TRP A 223 4.04 -6.08 15.25
CA TRP A 223 5.45 -6.44 15.42
C TRP A 223 6.28 -5.36 16.13
N LEU A 224 5.78 -4.12 16.20
CA LEU A 224 6.43 -3.00 16.90
C LEU A 224 6.09 -2.97 18.40
N ASP A 225 4.96 -3.56 18.81
CA ASP A 225 4.45 -3.53 20.18
C ASP A 225 5.48 -3.96 21.25
N PRO A 226 6.31 -5.01 21.04
CA PRO A 226 7.33 -5.41 22.02
C PRO A 226 8.37 -4.31 22.28
N LEU A 227 8.70 -3.50 21.28
CA LEU A 227 9.65 -2.38 21.42
C LEU A 227 9.01 -1.20 22.13
N ILE A 228 7.74 -0.89 21.82
CA ILE A 228 6.98 0.18 22.48
C ILE A 228 6.83 -0.14 23.97
N TRP A 229 6.43 -1.36 24.29
CA TRP A 229 6.26 -1.80 25.68
C TRP A 229 7.58 -1.81 26.46
N ARG A 230 8.68 -2.18 25.80
CA ARG A 230 10.01 -2.06 26.40
C ARG A 230 10.40 -0.61 26.64
N GLY A 231 10.13 0.28 25.69
CA GLY A 231 10.37 1.72 25.80
C GLY A 231 9.55 2.39 26.90
N TYR A 232 8.35 1.88 27.17
CA TYR A 232 7.52 2.29 28.31
C TYR A 232 8.14 1.87 29.66
N ARG A 233 8.71 0.67 29.74
CA ARG A 233 9.33 0.14 30.96
C ARG A 233 10.74 0.68 31.23
N GLN A 234 11.53 0.92 30.18
CA GLN A 234 12.94 1.32 30.27
C GLN A 234 13.31 2.22 29.07
N PRO A 235 14.18 3.23 29.27
CA PRO A 235 14.65 4.05 28.16
C PRO A 235 15.35 3.21 27.10
N LEU A 236 15.02 3.46 25.83
CA LEU A 236 15.59 2.72 24.71
C LEU A 236 17.02 3.18 24.44
N GLU A 237 17.96 2.24 24.52
CA GLU A 237 19.34 2.42 24.08
C GLU A 237 19.56 1.83 22.68
N GLN A 238 20.64 2.23 21.99
CA GLN A 238 20.96 1.71 20.65
C GLN A 238 21.07 0.17 20.61
N LYS A 239 21.56 -0.46 21.69
CA LYS A 239 21.63 -1.92 21.82
C LYS A 239 20.25 -2.60 21.79
N ASN A 240 19.18 -1.89 22.14
CA ASN A 240 17.82 -2.40 22.20
C ASN A 240 17.12 -2.36 20.83
N LEU A 241 17.71 -1.69 19.85
CA LEU A 241 17.17 -1.58 18.50
C LEU A 241 17.52 -2.81 17.67
N TRP A 242 16.64 -3.10 16.71
CA TRP A 242 16.88 -4.16 15.73
C TRP A 242 17.80 -3.69 14.62
N ASN A 243 18.48 -4.65 14.00
CA ASN A 243 19.21 -4.40 12.77
C ASN A 243 18.23 -4.08 11.64
N LEU A 244 18.66 -3.15 10.77
CA LEU A 244 17.91 -2.81 9.56
C LEU A 244 17.75 -4.04 8.66
N SER A 245 16.59 -4.16 8.02
CA SER A 245 16.39 -5.12 6.94
C SER A 245 17.42 -4.88 5.83
N TYR A 246 17.90 -5.96 5.22
CA TYR A 246 18.88 -5.92 4.13
C TYR A 246 18.48 -4.95 3.01
N GLU A 247 17.21 -4.95 2.61
CA GLU A 247 16.68 -4.08 1.56
C GLU A 247 16.73 -2.58 1.89
N ASN A 248 16.79 -2.25 3.18
CA ASN A 248 16.84 -0.88 3.68
C ASN A 248 18.26 -0.49 4.13
N ALA A 249 19.20 -1.43 4.10
CA ALA A 249 20.59 -1.16 4.44
C ALA A 249 21.28 -0.35 3.34
N SER A 250 22.20 0.53 3.73
CA SER A 250 22.88 1.46 2.82
C SER A 250 23.61 0.76 1.70
N HIS A 251 24.29 -0.36 1.97
CA HIS A 251 25.04 -1.09 0.96
C HIS A 251 24.15 -1.54 -0.21
N TYR A 252 22.93 -2.04 0.07
CA TYR A 252 21.98 -2.46 -0.96
C TYR A 252 21.40 -1.25 -1.69
N VAL A 253 20.83 -0.30 -0.95
CA VAL A 253 20.18 0.91 -1.51
C VAL A 253 21.15 1.67 -2.43
N VAL A 254 22.40 1.85 -1.98
CA VAL A 254 23.45 2.53 -2.74
C VAL A 254 23.87 1.72 -3.97
N SER A 255 23.97 0.38 -3.87
CA SER A 255 24.33 -0.45 -5.02
C SER A 255 23.31 -0.34 -6.15
N VAL A 256 22.02 -0.34 -5.82
CA VAL A 256 20.92 -0.19 -6.79
C VAL A 256 20.97 1.19 -7.41
N TRP A 257 21.10 2.24 -6.59
CA TRP A 257 21.27 3.62 -7.04
C TRP A 257 22.45 3.77 -8.01
N ASP A 258 23.63 3.27 -7.64
CA ASP A 258 24.86 3.37 -8.43
C ASP A 258 24.71 2.66 -9.78
N ASN A 259 24.04 1.52 -9.83
CA ASN A 259 23.77 0.80 -11.07
C ASN A 259 22.90 1.62 -12.02
N HIS A 260 21.86 2.28 -11.53
CA HIS A 260 21.02 3.17 -12.33
C HIS A 260 21.74 4.46 -12.72
N TYR A 261 22.51 5.04 -11.80
CA TYR A 261 23.28 6.26 -12.02
C TYR A 261 24.32 6.05 -13.11
N LYS A 262 25.12 4.97 -13.04
CA LYS A 262 26.13 4.63 -14.07
C LYS A 262 25.51 4.47 -15.46
N LYS A 263 24.37 3.77 -15.56
CA LYS A 263 23.64 3.61 -16.83
C LYS A 263 23.16 4.96 -17.38
N TYR A 264 22.69 5.85 -16.51
CA TYR A 264 22.26 7.19 -16.88
C TYR A 264 23.44 8.07 -17.35
N MET A 265 24.56 8.03 -16.62
CA MET A 265 25.80 8.73 -16.97
C MET A 265 26.33 8.28 -18.34
N ALA A 266 26.47 6.97 -18.57
CA ALA A 266 26.95 6.43 -19.84
C ALA A 266 26.04 6.81 -21.03
N LYS A 267 24.72 6.88 -20.81
CA LYS A 267 23.76 7.33 -21.84
C LYS A 267 23.95 8.82 -22.18
N ASN A 268 24.20 9.67 -21.18
CA ASN A 268 24.42 11.10 -21.39
C ASN A 268 25.79 11.41 -21.99
N GLU A 269 26.83 10.66 -21.62
CA GLU A 269 28.15 10.76 -22.26
C GLU A 269 28.04 10.45 -23.75
N LYS A 270 27.38 9.33 -24.11
CA LYS A 270 27.15 8.97 -25.52
C LYS A 270 26.41 10.06 -26.29
N LYS A 271 25.30 10.58 -25.75
CA LYS A 271 24.53 11.70 -26.35
C LYS A 271 25.36 12.96 -26.54
N THR A 272 26.22 13.27 -25.58
CA THR A 272 27.10 14.45 -25.66
C THR A 272 28.13 14.27 -26.76
N SER A 273 28.72 13.07 -26.87
CA SER A 273 29.60 12.73 -27.98
C SER A 273 28.90 12.86 -29.32
N THR A 274 27.72 12.25 -29.54
CA THR A 274 27.03 12.35 -30.85
C THR A 274 26.66 13.78 -31.23
N ASN A 275 26.21 14.61 -30.28
CA ASN A 275 25.91 16.01 -30.56
C ASN A 275 27.17 16.82 -30.91
N THR A 276 28.31 16.53 -30.27
CA THR A 276 29.58 17.21 -30.59
C THR A 276 30.04 16.91 -32.02
N TRP A 277 29.85 15.66 -32.48
CA TRP A 277 30.17 15.26 -33.86
C TRP A 277 29.18 15.86 -34.86
N ALA A 278 27.88 15.91 -34.52
CA ALA A 278 26.85 16.54 -35.37
C ALA A 278 27.04 18.06 -35.52
N ASP A 279 27.41 18.75 -34.44
CA ASP A 279 27.74 20.19 -34.47
C ASP A 279 29.03 20.45 -35.28
N GLN A 280 30.04 19.56 -35.20
CA GLN A 280 31.23 19.63 -36.05
C GLN A 280 30.92 19.43 -37.54
N THR A 281 30.02 18.50 -37.88
CA THR A 281 29.62 18.27 -39.29
C THR A 281 28.75 19.40 -39.86
N ASN A 282 27.92 20.05 -39.02
CA ASN A 282 27.10 21.18 -39.47
C ASN A 282 27.92 22.47 -39.63
N ASN A 283 28.93 22.71 -38.79
CA ASN A 283 29.84 23.84 -38.95
C ASN A 283 30.88 23.66 -40.08
N ALA A 284 31.12 22.43 -40.55
CA ALA A 284 32.00 22.18 -41.70
C ALA A 284 31.44 22.73 -43.03
N ASN A 285 30.15 23.10 -43.08
CA ASN A 285 29.51 23.68 -44.27
C ASN A 285 29.53 25.22 -44.31
N HIS A 286 30.11 25.89 -43.30
CA HIS A 286 30.37 27.33 -43.30
C HIS A 286 31.83 27.59 -42.93
N ILE A 287 32.73 27.38 -43.90
CA ILE A 287 34.14 27.78 -43.78
C ILE A 287 34.25 29.23 -44.28
N GLU A 288 34.14 30.18 -43.37
CA GLU A 288 34.89 31.44 -43.48
C GLU A 288 35.89 31.53 -42.33
N MET A 289 37.12 31.82 -42.74
CA MET A 289 38.35 31.76 -41.98
C MET A 289 38.43 32.94 -41.00
N SER A 290 38.33 32.66 -39.70
CA SER A 290 38.74 33.61 -38.66
C SER A 290 39.47 32.87 -37.56
N GLU A 291 40.79 33.07 -37.52
CA GLU A 291 41.66 32.72 -36.41
C GLU A 291 41.19 33.43 -35.14
N LYS A 292 40.46 32.72 -34.28
CA LYS A 292 40.41 33.05 -32.86
C LYS A 292 40.71 31.81 -32.04
N THR A 293 41.80 31.93 -31.28
CA THR A 293 42.23 31.08 -30.18
C THR A 293 41.12 30.99 -29.14
N GLU A 294 40.12 30.14 -29.37
CA GLU A 294 39.11 29.84 -28.36
C GLU A 294 39.56 28.63 -27.53
N ASN A 295 39.95 28.92 -26.29
CA ASN A 295 39.90 27.97 -25.19
C ASN A 295 38.54 27.27 -25.20
N THR A 296 38.45 26.06 -25.79
CA THR A 296 37.28 25.19 -25.66
C THR A 296 37.23 24.64 -24.23
N SER A 297 36.84 25.51 -23.31
CA SER A 297 36.26 25.14 -22.02
C SER A 297 35.12 24.16 -22.30
N LYS A 298 35.37 22.86 -22.10
CA LYS A 298 34.35 21.82 -22.16
C LYS A 298 33.17 22.29 -21.30
N LYS A 299 32.06 22.71 -21.91
CA LYS A 299 30.83 23.10 -21.21
C LYS A 299 30.48 21.96 -20.24
N LYS A 300 30.63 22.21 -18.93
CA LYS A 300 30.27 21.24 -17.89
C LYS A 300 28.76 20.98 -18.00
N VAL A 301 28.38 19.83 -18.56
CA VAL A 301 26.98 19.42 -18.65
C VAL A 301 26.44 19.27 -17.22
N LYS A 302 25.40 20.02 -16.88
CA LYS A 302 24.69 19.88 -15.60
C LYS A 302 23.91 18.57 -15.64
N ILE A 303 24.40 17.56 -14.93
CA ILE A 303 23.74 16.26 -14.85
C ILE A 303 22.74 16.29 -13.70
N SER A 304 21.44 16.22 -14.01
CA SER A 304 20.40 16.14 -12.99
C SER A 304 20.35 14.75 -12.35
N ILE A 305 20.18 14.72 -11.03
CA ILE A 305 20.05 13.50 -10.22
C ILE A 305 18.60 12.95 -10.26
N LEU A 306 17.62 13.81 -10.57
CA LEU A 306 16.19 13.50 -10.54
C LEU A 306 15.80 12.28 -11.40
N PRO A 307 16.29 12.12 -12.65
CA PRO A 307 15.92 10.96 -13.48
C PRO A 307 16.43 9.64 -12.90
N THR A 308 17.59 9.65 -12.24
CA THR A 308 18.13 8.45 -11.57
C THR A 308 17.27 8.09 -10.37
N MET A 309 16.86 9.11 -9.59
CA MET A 309 15.98 8.94 -8.44
C MET A 309 14.62 8.36 -8.84
N LEU A 310 13.98 8.96 -9.86
CA LEU A 310 12.68 8.49 -10.36
C LEU A 310 12.75 7.08 -10.94
N ARG A 311 13.84 6.72 -11.62
CA ARG A 311 13.99 5.36 -12.16
C ARG A 311 14.25 4.31 -11.08
N THR A 312 14.96 4.69 -10.02
CA THR A 312 15.34 3.78 -8.94
C THR A 312 14.18 3.54 -7.97
N TYR A 313 13.49 4.61 -7.56
CA TYR A 313 12.48 4.56 -6.51
C TYR A 313 11.03 4.73 -7.03
N GLY A 314 10.87 5.09 -8.30
CA GLY A 314 9.56 5.32 -8.93
C GLY A 314 8.58 4.16 -8.84
N PRO A 315 8.98 2.88 -9.05
CA PRO A 315 8.04 1.76 -8.91
C PRO A 315 7.46 1.65 -7.50
N ALA A 316 8.30 1.80 -6.47
CA ALA A 316 7.84 1.79 -5.07
C ALA A 316 6.98 3.01 -4.73
N PHE A 317 7.34 4.18 -5.26
CA PHE A 317 6.55 5.41 -5.11
C PHE A 317 5.16 5.28 -5.79
N SER A 318 5.11 4.71 -6.99
CA SER A 318 3.86 4.52 -7.74
C SER A 318 2.89 3.57 -7.02
N PHE A 319 3.41 2.54 -6.34
CA PHE A 319 2.57 1.67 -5.52
C PHE A 319 1.92 2.43 -4.35
N GLY A 320 2.67 3.29 -3.66
CA GLY A 320 2.06 4.12 -2.62
C GLY A 320 1.11 5.19 -3.19
N ALA A 321 1.36 5.72 -4.39
CA ALA A 321 0.40 6.60 -5.07
C ALA A 321 -0.93 5.89 -5.37
N PHE A 322 -0.88 4.62 -5.78
CA PHE A 322 -2.07 3.78 -5.95
C PHE A 322 -2.84 3.57 -4.63
N LEU A 323 -2.14 3.27 -3.53
CA LEU A 323 -2.78 3.17 -2.20
C LEU A 323 -3.44 4.49 -1.78
N LYS A 324 -2.81 5.63 -2.10
CA LYS A 324 -3.39 6.95 -1.82
C LYS A 324 -4.67 7.19 -2.61
N LEU A 325 -4.71 6.75 -3.87
CA LEU A 325 -5.91 6.87 -4.71
C LEU A 325 -7.07 6.06 -4.13
N ILE A 326 -6.81 4.83 -3.67
CA ILE A 326 -7.84 4.02 -3.00
C ILE A 326 -8.35 4.74 -1.75
N TYR A 327 -7.45 5.24 -0.89
CA TYR A 327 -7.84 6.03 0.28
C TYR A 327 -8.73 7.23 -0.08
N ASP A 328 -8.38 7.98 -1.13
CA ASP A 328 -9.13 9.16 -1.55
C ASP A 328 -10.54 8.81 -2.00
N LEU A 329 -10.72 7.68 -2.71
CA LEU A 329 -12.04 7.21 -3.12
C LEU A 329 -12.87 6.74 -1.92
N LEU A 330 -12.26 5.99 -0.99
CA LEU A 330 -12.94 5.51 0.23
C LEU A 330 -13.39 6.66 1.13
N GLN A 331 -12.65 7.77 1.16
CA GLN A 331 -12.99 8.94 1.97
C GLN A 331 -14.38 9.51 1.61
N PHE A 332 -14.84 9.34 0.37
CA PHE A 332 -16.17 9.80 -0.07
C PHE A 332 -17.29 8.79 0.16
N VAL A 333 -16.97 7.55 0.51
CA VAL A 333 -17.98 6.51 0.82
C VAL A 333 -18.75 6.87 2.09
N SER A 334 -18.06 7.36 3.13
CA SER A 334 -18.68 7.73 4.41
C SER A 334 -19.78 8.81 4.29
N PRO A 335 -19.57 9.98 3.64
CA PRO A 335 -20.62 10.99 3.51
C PRO A 335 -21.79 10.53 2.63
N LEU A 336 -21.57 9.68 1.63
CA LEU A 336 -22.64 9.09 0.81
C LEU A 336 -23.55 8.19 1.65
N ILE A 337 -22.95 7.29 2.44
CA ILE A 337 -23.71 6.40 3.35
C ILE A 337 -24.43 7.21 4.42
N LEU A 338 -23.79 8.27 4.95
CA LEU A 338 -24.42 9.13 5.95
C LEU A 338 -25.68 9.80 5.39
N SER A 339 -25.66 10.25 4.13
CA SER A 339 -26.86 10.80 3.48
C SER A 339 -27.98 9.76 3.36
N SER A 340 -27.66 8.51 3.02
CA SER A 340 -28.63 7.42 2.98
C SER A 340 -29.18 7.08 4.36
N LEU A 341 -28.33 7.10 5.39
CA LEU A 341 -28.74 6.87 6.78
C LEU A 341 -29.66 7.99 7.29
N ILE A 342 -29.39 9.25 6.96
CA ILE A 342 -30.26 10.38 7.30
C ILE A 342 -31.63 10.20 6.62
N SER A 343 -31.64 9.90 5.32
CA SER A 343 -32.88 9.64 4.57
C SER A 343 -33.69 8.49 5.18
N PHE A 344 -33.03 7.42 5.63
CA PHE A 344 -33.66 6.30 6.34
C PHE A 344 -34.31 6.77 7.65
N THR A 345 -33.61 7.61 8.44
CA THR A 345 -34.16 8.12 9.71
C THR A 345 -35.28 9.15 9.54
N GLU A 346 -35.34 9.88 8.42
CA GLU A 346 -36.40 10.84 8.12
C GLU A 346 -37.70 10.14 7.69
N ASN A 347 -37.60 9.00 7.02
CA ASN A 347 -38.73 8.18 6.57
C ASN A 347 -39.34 7.31 7.69
N VAL A 348 -39.66 7.91 8.85
CA VAL A 348 -40.21 7.19 10.03
C VAL A 348 -41.53 6.44 9.73
N ASN A 349 -42.29 6.90 8.73
CA ASN A 349 -43.57 6.30 8.32
C ASN A 349 -43.44 5.40 7.08
N GLY A 350 -42.24 5.23 6.53
CA GLY A 350 -41.99 4.34 5.40
C GLY A 350 -41.98 2.89 5.87
N ASN A 351 -42.49 1.97 5.06
CA ASN A 351 -42.35 0.52 5.27
C ASN A 351 -40.90 0.04 5.02
N GLU A 352 -39.89 0.85 5.36
CA GLU A 352 -38.48 0.50 5.19
C GLU A 352 -38.02 -0.43 6.33
N PRO A 353 -37.45 -1.61 6.02
CA PRO A 353 -36.98 -2.56 7.02
C PRO A 353 -35.84 -2.04 7.91
N GLU A 354 -35.87 -2.37 9.21
CA GLU A 354 -34.87 -1.91 10.21
C GLU A 354 -33.41 -2.29 9.86
N TRP A 355 -33.19 -3.42 9.18
CA TRP A 355 -31.85 -3.88 8.81
C TRP A 355 -31.11 -2.92 7.88
N HIS A 356 -31.81 -2.08 7.12
CA HIS A 356 -31.18 -1.04 6.29
C HIS A 356 -30.34 -0.09 7.14
N GLY A 357 -30.85 0.32 8.29
CA GLY A 357 -30.13 1.17 9.24
C GLY A 357 -28.87 0.49 9.78
N TYR A 358 -28.97 -0.78 10.19
CA TYR A 358 -27.82 -1.56 10.64
C TYR A 358 -26.80 -1.78 9.52
N PHE A 359 -27.24 -2.00 8.29
CA PHE A 359 -26.39 -2.17 7.11
C PHE A 359 -25.60 -0.88 6.81
N TYR A 360 -26.27 0.27 6.75
CA TYR A 360 -25.60 1.56 6.55
C TYR A 360 -24.62 1.88 7.68
N ALA A 361 -24.97 1.62 8.95
CA ALA A 361 -24.04 1.81 10.06
C ALA A 361 -22.81 0.89 9.96
N SER A 362 -23.01 -0.38 9.61
CA SER A 362 -21.95 -1.38 9.50
C SER A 362 -20.98 -1.07 8.35
N ILE A 363 -21.49 -0.73 7.17
CA ILE A 363 -20.66 -0.40 6.01
C ILE A 363 -19.91 0.93 6.22
N MET A 364 -20.52 1.90 6.92
CA MET A 364 -19.85 3.12 7.33
C MET A 364 -18.68 2.83 8.28
N PHE A 365 -18.88 2.00 9.31
CA PHE A 365 -17.81 1.57 10.21
C PHE A 365 -16.69 0.83 9.46
N ALA A 366 -17.02 -0.16 8.64
CA ALA A 366 -16.05 -0.94 7.88
C ALA A 366 -15.23 -0.06 6.93
N SER A 367 -15.88 0.88 6.24
CA SER A 367 -15.20 1.84 5.36
C SER A 367 -14.19 2.72 6.11
N ALA A 368 -14.53 3.19 7.30
CA ALA A 368 -13.65 4.03 8.13
C ALA A 368 -12.41 3.26 8.65
N GLN A 369 -12.58 1.99 9.03
CA GLN A 369 -11.46 1.13 9.43
C GLN A 369 -10.53 0.84 8.25
N LEU A 370 -11.10 0.44 7.10
CA LEU A 370 -10.33 0.17 5.89
C LEU A 370 -9.56 1.41 5.42
N GLN A 371 -10.20 2.58 5.44
CA GLN A 371 -9.56 3.87 5.16
C GLN A 371 -8.36 4.11 6.09
N SER A 372 -8.52 3.87 7.39
CA SER A 372 -7.45 4.05 8.39
C SER A 372 -6.26 3.12 8.14
N PHE A 373 -6.52 1.84 7.83
CA PHE A 373 -5.45 0.88 7.51
C PHE A 373 -4.69 1.26 6.24
N ILE A 374 -5.39 1.63 5.18
CA ILE A 374 -4.77 2.03 3.91
C ILE A 374 -3.92 3.29 4.10
N LEU A 375 -4.40 4.26 4.89
CA LEU A 375 -3.63 5.48 5.17
C LEU A 375 -2.35 5.18 5.96
N GLY A 376 -2.43 4.32 6.98
CA GLY A 376 -1.27 3.89 7.75
C GLY A 376 -0.22 3.19 6.88
N GLN A 377 -0.66 2.26 6.02
CA GLN A 377 0.23 1.58 5.07
C GLN A 377 0.83 2.54 4.05
N TYR A 378 0.04 3.48 3.52
CA TYR A 378 0.51 4.55 2.63
C TYR A 378 1.67 5.32 3.27
N PHE A 379 1.49 5.82 4.49
CA PHE A 379 2.52 6.60 5.17
C PHE A 379 3.77 5.77 5.41
N MET A 380 3.65 4.54 5.91
CA MET A 380 4.82 3.69 6.15
C MET A 380 5.62 3.43 4.86
N LYS A 381 4.95 3.12 3.75
CA LYS A 381 5.63 2.90 2.47
C LYS A 381 6.30 4.19 1.95
N MET A 382 5.64 5.33 2.05
CA MET A 382 6.20 6.61 1.62
C MET A 382 7.39 7.05 2.48
N PHE A 383 7.35 6.83 3.80
CA PHE A 383 8.49 7.08 4.68
C PHE A 383 9.69 6.18 4.33
N LEU A 384 9.46 4.90 4.02
CA LEU A 384 10.53 4.00 3.58
C LEU A 384 11.15 4.42 2.25
N VAL A 385 10.33 4.84 1.27
CA VAL A 385 10.82 5.37 -0.01
C VAL A 385 11.64 6.65 0.21
N GLY A 386 11.14 7.58 1.05
CA GLY A 386 11.85 8.81 1.42
C GLY A 386 13.19 8.53 2.11
N LEU A 387 13.22 7.54 3.02
CA LEU A 387 14.45 7.11 3.69
C LEU A 387 15.48 6.55 2.69
N ARG A 388 15.05 5.70 1.75
CA ARG A 388 15.92 5.16 0.69
C ARG A 388 16.48 6.28 -0.21
N ILE A 389 15.65 7.25 -0.58
CA ILE A 389 16.08 8.46 -1.32
C ILE A 389 17.16 9.20 -0.53
N ARG A 390 16.91 9.49 0.75
CA ARG A 390 17.87 10.17 1.63
C ARG A 390 19.21 9.42 1.69
N THR A 391 19.20 8.12 1.90
CA THR A 391 20.42 7.29 1.93
C THR A 391 21.19 7.34 0.60
N GLY A 392 20.49 7.26 -0.54
CA GLY A 392 21.10 7.37 -1.86
C GLY A 392 21.76 8.73 -2.11
N VAL A 393 21.07 9.82 -1.76
CA VAL A 393 21.58 11.19 -1.89
C VAL A 393 22.81 11.41 -1.02
N ILE A 394 22.76 11.01 0.26
CA ILE A 394 23.91 11.13 1.18
C ILE A 394 25.12 10.38 0.62
N SER A 395 24.94 9.15 0.12
CA SER A 395 26.03 8.36 -0.45
C SER A 395 26.63 9.02 -1.70
N ALA A 396 25.78 9.57 -2.57
CA ALA A 396 26.24 10.26 -3.78
C ALA A 396 27.08 11.50 -3.44
N VAL A 397 26.61 12.32 -2.49
CA VAL A 397 27.36 13.50 -2.01
C VAL A 397 28.67 13.07 -1.34
N TYR A 398 28.66 12.03 -0.52
CA TYR A 398 29.84 11.54 0.19
C TYR A 398 30.92 11.03 -0.76
N ARG A 399 30.56 10.19 -1.74
CA ARG A 399 31.49 9.69 -2.75
C ARG A 399 32.04 10.82 -3.63
N LYS A 400 31.23 11.84 -3.93
CA LYS A 400 31.69 13.01 -4.70
C LYS A 400 32.64 13.89 -3.91
N ALA A 401 32.38 14.08 -2.61
CA ALA A 401 33.25 14.84 -1.71
C ALA A 401 34.66 14.22 -1.61
N LEU A 402 34.77 12.89 -1.66
CA LEU A 402 36.07 12.19 -1.69
C LEU A 402 36.85 12.34 -3.00
N LYS A 403 36.19 12.76 -4.09
CA LYS A 403 36.78 12.86 -5.44
C LYS A 403 36.85 14.30 -5.97
N ILE A 404 36.54 15.29 -5.14
CA ILE A 404 36.55 16.69 -5.55
C ILE A 404 38.00 17.18 -5.69
N SER A 405 38.31 17.88 -6.78
CA SER A 405 39.62 18.50 -7.00
C SER A 405 39.85 19.66 -6.03
N ASN A 406 41.11 19.96 -5.69
CA ASN A 406 41.44 21.08 -4.79
C ASN A 406 40.91 22.45 -5.26
N SER A 407 40.82 22.70 -6.57
CA SER A 407 40.21 23.92 -7.12
C SER A 407 38.72 24.01 -6.77
N ALA A 408 37.94 22.99 -7.13
CA ALA A 408 36.51 22.90 -6.78
C ALA A 408 36.26 22.82 -5.26
N ARG A 409 37.22 22.34 -4.45
CA ARG A 409 37.13 22.34 -2.98
C ARG A 409 37.23 23.75 -2.38
N LYS A 410 37.80 24.72 -3.11
CA LYS A 410 37.75 26.14 -2.72
C LYS A 410 36.39 26.77 -2.99
N GLU A 411 35.64 26.25 -3.97
CA GLU A 411 34.29 26.72 -4.32
C GLU A 411 33.19 26.11 -3.44
N SER A 412 33.43 24.94 -2.83
CA SER A 412 32.47 24.27 -1.96
C SER A 412 33.09 23.97 -0.60
N THR A 413 32.65 24.67 0.44
CA THR A 413 33.18 24.51 1.80
C THR A 413 32.77 23.17 2.41
N VAL A 414 33.54 22.69 3.39
CA VAL A 414 33.19 21.46 4.13
C VAL A 414 31.81 21.61 4.80
N GLY A 415 31.49 22.79 5.31
CA GLY A 415 30.19 23.09 5.91
C GLY A 415 29.03 22.96 4.93
N GLU A 416 29.18 23.46 3.70
CA GLU A 416 28.17 23.31 2.64
C GLU A 416 27.93 21.85 2.28
N ILE A 417 29.00 21.05 2.17
CA ILE A 417 28.90 19.61 1.88
C ILE A 417 28.15 18.88 3.00
N VAL A 418 28.43 19.21 4.27
CA VAL A 418 27.72 18.64 5.42
C VAL A 418 26.25 19.07 5.43
N ASN A 419 25.96 20.32 5.10
CA ASN A 419 24.59 20.82 4.99
C ASN A 419 23.78 20.09 3.91
N LEU A 420 24.39 19.80 2.76
CA LEU A 420 23.76 18.99 1.70
C LEU A 420 23.38 17.58 2.19
N MET A 421 24.21 16.96 3.04
CA MET A 421 23.94 15.62 3.59
C MET A 421 22.92 15.62 4.73
N SER A 422 22.86 16.66 5.55
CA SER A 422 22.01 16.70 6.75
C SER A 422 20.67 17.38 6.51
N VAL A 423 20.65 18.55 5.86
CA VAL A 423 19.45 19.37 5.68
C VAL A 423 18.78 19.09 4.35
N ASP A 424 19.51 19.17 3.24
CA ASP A 424 18.90 19.02 1.91
C ASP A 424 18.44 17.57 1.66
N ALA A 425 19.23 16.57 2.06
CA ALA A 425 18.82 15.17 1.99
C ALA A 425 17.59 14.85 2.86
N GLN A 426 17.44 15.50 4.02
CA GLN A 426 16.26 15.36 4.87
C GLN A 426 15.02 15.95 4.18
N ARG A 427 15.14 17.12 3.56
CA ARG A 427 14.04 17.74 2.81
C ARG A 427 13.51 16.84 1.70
N PHE A 428 14.35 16.06 1.02
CA PHE A 428 13.88 15.08 0.03
C PHE A 428 13.03 13.96 0.65
N MET A 429 13.43 13.46 1.83
CA MET A 429 12.64 12.48 2.57
C MET A 429 11.28 13.05 2.95
N ASP A 430 11.26 14.25 3.53
CA ASP A 430 10.03 14.90 3.97
C ASP A 430 9.12 15.24 2.77
N LEU A 431 9.68 15.68 1.65
CA LEU A 431 8.92 15.98 0.43
C LEU A 431 8.26 14.73 -0.16
N THR A 432 8.90 13.56 -0.05
CA THR A 432 8.39 12.31 -0.64
C THR A 432 7.02 11.93 -0.09
N THR A 433 6.73 12.19 1.18
CA THR A 433 5.43 11.86 1.79
C THR A 433 4.30 12.79 1.35
N TYR A 434 4.62 14.03 0.97
CA TYR A 434 3.66 15.05 0.55
C TYR A 434 3.50 15.17 -0.98
N LEU A 435 4.40 14.58 -1.78
CA LEU A 435 4.33 14.67 -3.24
C LEU A 435 2.98 14.19 -3.81
N ASN A 436 2.37 13.16 -3.21
CA ASN A 436 1.08 12.67 -3.70
C ASN A 436 -0.07 13.66 -3.44
N MET A 437 0.10 14.63 -2.53
CA MET A 437 -0.89 15.68 -2.29
C MET A 437 -1.10 16.56 -3.54
N ILE A 438 -0.09 16.67 -4.41
CA ILE A 438 -0.14 17.51 -5.62
C ILE A 438 -1.28 17.07 -6.56
N TRP A 439 -1.50 15.77 -6.72
CA TRP A 439 -2.58 15.23 -7.56
C TRP A 439 -3.79 14.81 -6.74
N SER A 440 -3.59 14.35 -5.50
CA SER A 440 -4.65 13.92 -4.59
C SER A 440 -5.54 15.09 -4.17
N ALA A 441 -4.99 16.25 -3.83
CA ALA A 441 -5.79 17.39 -3.38
C ALA A 441 -6.75 17.94 -4.47
N PRO A 442 -6.31 18.16 -5.74
CA PRO A 442 -7.23 18.51 -6.82
C PRO A 442 -8.33 17.47 -7.05
N LEU A 443 -8.00 16.18 -6.97
CA LEU A 443 -8.96 15.10 -7.11
C LEU A 443 -10.00 15.12 -5.98
N GLN A 444 -9.56 15.29 -4.73
CA GLN A 444 -10.47 15.40 -3.58
C GLN A 444 -11.39 16.62 -3.70
N ILE A 445 -10.85 17.79 -4.09
CA ILE A 445 -11.64 19.00 -4.29
C ILE A 445 -12.67 18.78 -5.41
N ALA A 446 -12.26 18.19 -6.54
CA ALA A 446 -13.15 17.93 -7.67
C ALA A 446 -14.29 16.97 -7.28
N LEU A 447 -13.98 15.83 -6.65
CA LEU A 447 -14.98 14.86 -6.21
C LEU A 447 -15.93 15.47 -5.17
N CYS A 448 -15.40 16.22 -4.20
CA CYS A 448 -16.20 16.92 -3.19
C CYS A 448 -17.18 17.90 -3.84
N LEU A 449 -16.71 18.72 -4.78
CA LEU A 449 -17.56 19.68 -5.48
C LEU A 449 -18.66 19.00 -6.30
N VAL A 450 -18.34 17.90 -7.00
CA VAL A 450 -19.33 17.12 -7.75
C VAL A 450 -20.41 16.54 -6.83
N LEU A 451 -20.01 15.96 -5.70
CA LEU A 451 -20.94 15.38 -4.72
C LEU A 451 -21.81 16.46 -4.05
N LEU A 452 -21.21 17.57 -3.63
CA LEU A 452 -21.96 18.69 -3.05
C LEU A 452 -22.92 19.30 -4.08
N PHE A 453 -22.51 19.47 -5.33
CA PHE A 453 -23.37 20.01 -6.39
C PHE A 453 -24.56 19.08 -6.66
N ARG A 454 -24.38 17.75 -6.56
CA ARG A 454 -25.48 16.79 -6.66
C ARG A 454 -26.48 16.92 -5.49
N GLN A 455 -26.00 17.19 -4.27
CA GLN A 455 -26.85 17.26 -3.08
C GLN A 455 -27.56 18.62 -2.91
N LEU A 456 -26.87 19.73 -3.20
CA LEU A 456 -27.33 21.09 -2.90
C LEU A 456 -27.59 21.94 -4.14
N GLY A 457 -27.32 21.41 -5.34
CA GLY A 457 -27.50 22.12 -6.60
C GLY A 457 -26.54 23.30 -6.80
N PRO A 458 -26.93 24.32 -7.59
CA PRO A 458 -26.08 25.45 -7.94
C PRO A 458 -25.60 26.32 -6.75
N SER A 459 -26.25 26.21 -5.59
CA SER A 459 -25.91 26.95 -4.36
C SER A 459 -24.45 26.73 -3.92
N VAL A 460 -23.84 25.61 -4.29
CA VAL A 460 -22.43 25.28 -3.97
C VAL A 460 -21.43 26.26 -4.61
N LEU A 461 -21.80 26.91 -5.73
CA LEU A 461 -20.93 27.86 -6.42
C LEU A 461 -20.56 29.07 -5.55
N ALA A 462 -21.45 29.49 -4.64
CA ALA A 462 -21.15 30.55 -3.68
C ALA A 462 -20.02 30.13 -2.70
N GLY A 463 -20.08 28.89 -2.20
CA GLY A 463 -19.04 28.33 -1.33
C GLY A 463 -17.69 28.17 -2.03
N LEU A 464 -17.71 27.74 -3.31
CA LEU A 464 -16.51 27.69 -4.15
C LEU A 464 -15.89 29.08 -4.33
N GLY A 465 -16.72 30.12 -4.53
CA GLY A 465 -16.27 31.50 -4.61
C GLY A 465 -15.49 31.94 -3.36
N VAL A 466 -16.02 31.65 -2.17
CA VAL A 466 -15.32 31.94 -0.90
C VAL A 466 -14.00 31.19 -0.80
N LEU A 467 -13.97 29.92 -1.20
CA LEU A 467 -12.75 29.09 -1.14
C LEU A 467 -11.67 29.60 -2.09
N ILE A 468 -12.02 30.03 -3.29
CA ILE A 468 -11.10 30.66 -4.26
C ILE A 468 -10.54 31.97 -3.70
N VAL A 469 -11.36 32.79 -3.02
CA VAL A 469 -10.92 34.04 -2.38
C VAL A 469 -9.98 33.78 -1.20
N LEU A 470 -10.13 32.66 -0.48
CA LEU A 470 -9.24 32.30 0.62
C LEU A 470 -7.81 31.94 0.15
N ILE A 471 -7.64 31.46 -1.09
CA ILE A 471 -6.32 31.12 -1.65
C ILE A 471 -5.36 32.33 -1.68
N PRO A 472 -5.69 33.48 -2.31
CA PRO A 472 -4.83 34.66 -2.31
C PRO A 472 -4.67 35.27 -0.90
N VAL A 473 -5.70 35.19 -0.05
CA VAL A 473 -5.61 35.65 1.35
C VAL A 473 -4.56 34.84 2.12
N ASN A 474 -4.61 33.51 2.03
CA ASN A 474 -3.60 32.62 2.61
C ASN A 474 -2.20 32.90 2.03
N GLY A 475 -2.10 33.17 0.73
CA GLY A 475 -0.84 33.59 0.08
C GLY A 475 -0.28 34.90 0.63
N PHE A 476 -1.13 35.90 0.84
CA PHE A 476 -0.75 37.18 1.43
C PHE A 476 -0.29 37.02 2.88
N ILE A 477 -1.04 36.28 3.68
CA ILE A 477 -0.69 35.96 5.08
C ILE A 477 0.64 35.22 5.13
N ALA A 478 0.84 34.19 4.31
CA ALA A 478 2.09 33.43 4.25
C ALA A 478 3.30 34.32 3.89
N ASN A 479 3.13 35.25 2.96
CA ASN A 479 4.17 36.23 2.63
C ASN A 479 4.48 37.17 3.81
N LYS A 480 3.47 37.66 4.52
CA LYS A 480 3.67 38.48 5.73
C LYS A 480 4.35 37.68 6.84
N THR A 481 3.92 36.44 7.09
CA THR A 481 4.54 35.52 8.03
C THR A 481 6.01 35.29 7.69
N LYS A 482 6.34 35.07 6.41
CA LYS A 482 7.74 34.92 5.96
C LYS A 482 8.58 36.15 6.27
N ILE A 483 8.06 37.36 6.00
CA ILE A 483 8.78 38.62 6.28
C ILE A 483 9.01 38.79 7.79
N LEU A 484 7.98 38.55 8.61
CA LEU A 484 8.08 38.60 10.07
C LEU A 484 9.05 37.56 10.60
N GLN A 485 9.02 36.34 10.07
CA GLN A 485 9.92 35.25 10.46
C GLN A 485 11.39 35.58 10.15
N ILE A 486 11.67 36.24 9.01
CA ILE A 486 13.02 36.74 8.68
C ILE A 486 13.47 37.80 9.70
N SER A 487 12.60 38.74 10.05
CA SER A 487 12.91 39.77 11.06
C SER A 487 13.17 39.15 12.43
N GLN A 488 12.32 38.19 12.83
CA GLN A 488 12.45 37.44 14.07
C GLN A 488 13.78 36.66 14.13
N MET A 489 14.19 36.00 13.04
CA MET A 489 15.48 35.31 12.97
C MET A 489 16.64 36.29 13.19
N LYS A 490 16.63 37.47 12.55
CA LYS A 490 17.67 38.51 12.77
C LYS A 490 17.78 38.96 14.23
N CYS A 491 16.65 39.19 14.90
CA CYS A 491 16.65 39.53 16.33
C CYS A 491 17.14 38.36 17.21
N LYS A 492 16.73 37.14 16.87
CA LYS A 492 17.15 35.93 17.59
C LYS A 492 18.67 35.73 17.48
N ASP A 493 19.26 35.96 16.30
CA ASP A 493 20.71 35.87 16.08
C ASP A 493 21.47 36.92 16.88
N LYS A 494 21.00 38.18 16.89
CA LYS A 494 21.59 39.24 17.73
C LYS A 494 21.56 38.86 19.21
N ARG A 495 20.43 38.32 19.70
CA ARG A 495 20.28 37.86 21.08
C ARG A 495 21.24 36.72 21.42
N VAL A 496 21.35 35.71 20.56
CA VAL A 496 22.25 34.57 20.77
C VAL A 496 23.71 35.03 20.75
N LYS A 497 24.07 35.94 19.84
CA LYS A 497 25.42 36.53 19.79
C LYS A 497 25.77 37.29 21.08
N LEU A 498 24.90 38.19 21.52
CA LEU A 498 25.09 38.92 22.78
C LEU A 498 25.20 37.98 23.98
N MET A 499 24.34 36.96 24.05
CA MET A 499 24.38 35.99 25.14
C MET A 499 25.69 35.18 25.13
N ASN A 500 26.20 34.81 23.97
CA ASN A 500 27.52 34.16 23.83
C ASN A 500 28.66 35.08 24.26
N GLU A 501 28.62 36.37 23.90
CA GLU A 501 29.61 37.36 24.36
C GLU A 501 29.58 37.52 25.89
N ILE A 502 28.39 37.55 26.50
CA ILE A 502 28.22 37.60 27.95
C ILE A 502 28.77 36.34 28.63
N LEU A 503 28.44 35.15 28.12
CA LEU A 503 28.89 33.87 28.66
C LEU A 503 30.41 33.71 28.55
N ASN A 504 31.01 34.08 27.42
CA ASN A 504 32.46 34.07 27.24
C ASN A 504 33.16 35.11 28.13
N GLY A 505 32.51 36.25 28.37
CA GLY A 505 32.99 37.29 29.28
C GLY A 505 32.65 37.08 30.75
N ILE A 506 32.04 35.96 31.14
CA ILE A 506 31.46 35.80 32.48
C ILE A 506 32.53 35.83 33.59
N LYS A 507 33.72 35.28 33.33
CA LYS A 507 34.86 35.36 34.28
C LYS A 507 35.31 36.80 34.51
N VAL A 508 35.37 37.63 33.46
CA VAL A 508 35.76 39.04 33.57
C VAL A 508 34.70 39.84 34.31
N LYS A 509 33.41 39.59 34.03
CA LYS A 509 32.30 40.26 34.73
C LYS A 509 32.19 39.83 36.19
N SER A 510 32.33 38.55 36.50
CA SER A 510 32.37 38.06 37.88
C SER A 510 33.57 38.59 38.65
N CYS A 511 34.75 38.72 38.03
CA CYS A 511 35.92 39.32 38.66
C CYS A 511 35.70 40.83 38.94
N CYS A 512 35.04 41.55 38.05
CA CYS A 512 34.71 42.97 38.23
C CYS A 512 33.65 43.21 39.34
N ILE A 513 32.77 42.23 39.59
CA ILE A 513 31.80 42.26 40.71
C ILE A 513 32.47 41.93 42.05
N ILE A 514 33.52 41.12 42.06
CA ILE A 514 34.27 40.75 43.28
C ILE A 514 35.30 41.84 43.65
N MET A 515 35.73 42.68 42.71
CA MET A 515 36.68 43.77 42.93
C MET A 515 36.04 45.13 43.28
N ASN A 516 34.70 45.22 43.29
CA ASN A 516 33.91 46.33 43.84
C ASN A 516 33.28 45.86 45.16
#